data_AF-B6ZJT5-F1
#
_entry.id   AF-B6ZJT5-F1
#
_cell.length_a   1.000
_cell.length_b   1.000
_cell.length_c   1.000
_cell.angle_alpha   90.00
_cell.angle_beta   90.00
_cell.angle_gamma   90.00
#
_symmetry.space_group_name_H-M   'P 1'
#
loop_
_entity.id
_entity.type
_entity.pdbx_description
1 polymer ?
#
loop_
_entity_poly.entity_id
_entity_poly.type
_entity_poly.pdbx_seq_one_letter_code
_entity_poly.pdbx_strand_id
1 'polypeptide(L)' 'VPTLSAAITYYDSYRAAVLPANLIQAQRDYFGAHTYKRTDREGVFHTEWLAE' A
#
# COMPACT_ATOMS: atom_id res chain seq x y z
N VAL A 1 -27.51 1.60 -1.41
CA VAL A 1 -27.08 2.86 -2.06
C VAL A 1 -25.67 2.71 -2.63
N PRO A 2 -25.51 2.15 -3.84
CA PRO A 2 -24.18 1.79 -4.37
C PRO A 2 -23.36 3.00 -4.86
N THR A 3 -23.97 3.89 -5.64
CA THR A 3 -23.27 4.99 -6.31
C THR A 3 -22.83 6.09 -5.34
N LEU A 4 -23.66 6.45 -4.37
CA LEU A 4 -23.28 7.46 -3.37
C LEU A 4 -22.18 6.94 -2.43
N SER A 5 -22.20 5.65 -2.07
CA SER A 5 -21.13 5.02 -1.27
C SER A 5 -19.79 5.02 -2.03
N ALA A 6 -19.81 4.69 -3.32
CA ALA A 6 -18.62 4.75 -4.16
C ALA A 6 -18.09 6.18 -4.31
N ALA A 7 -18.99 7.16 -4.52
CA ALA A 7 -18.61 8.57 -4.68
C ALA A 7 -17.89 9.11 -3.43
N ILE A 8 -18.42 8.86 -2.23
CA ILE A 8 -17.76 9.31 -0.99
C ILE A 8 -16.45 8.57 -0.74
N THR A 9 -16.41 7.24 -0.97
CA THR A 9 -15.19 6.44 -0.81
C THR A 9 -14.07 6.92 -1.74
N TYR A 10 -14.40 7.23 -2.99
CA TYR A 10 -13.46 7.79 -3.95
C TYR A 10 -12.94 9.16 -3.49
N TYR A 11 -13.83 10.06 -3.09
CA TYR A 11 -13.45 11.39 -2.64
C TYR A 11 -12.54 11.35 -1.42
N ASP A 12 -12.87 10.53 -0.42
CA ASP A 12 -12.07 10.34 0.79
C ASP A 12 -10.71 9.70 0.48
N SER A 13 -10.67 8.73 -0.43
CA SER A 13 -9.41 8.12 -0.87
C SER A 13 -8.52 9.11 -1.62
N TYR A 14 -9.11 9.96 -2.45
CA TYR A 14 -8.37 10.93 -3.27
C TYR A 14 -7.71 12.01 -2.42
N ARG A 15 -8.38 12.49 -1.38
CA ARG A 15 -7.84 13.53 -0.48
C ARG A 15 -6.92 13.00 0.61
N ALA A 16 -6.80 11.67 0.77
CA ALA A 16 -5.90 11.07 1.75
C ALA A 16 -4.45 11.12 1.25
N ALA A 17 -3.59 11.87 1.95
CA ALA A 17 -2.16 11.94 1.62
C ALA A 17 -1.45 10.57 1.76
N VAL A 18 -1.95 9.70 2.64
CA VAL A 18 -1.44 8.34 2.85
C VAL A 18 -2.62 7.37 2.89
N LEU A 19 -2.62 6.42 1.96
CA LEU A 19 -3.59 5.32 1.89
C LEU A 19 -3.01 4.05 2.53
N PRO A 20 -3.86 3.10 2.96
CA PRO A 20 -3.43 1.81 3.50
C PRO A 20 -2.78 0.87 2.45
N ALA A 21 -2.47 1.37 1.25
CA ALA A 21 -1.83 0.62 0.17
C ALA A 21 -0.41 0.13 0.54
N ASN A 22 0.22 0.71 1.56
CA ASN A 22 1.48 0.22 2.13
C ASN A 22 1.36 -1.21 2.67
N LEU A 23 0.22 -1.59 3.25
CA LEU A 23 -0.01 -2.97 3.71
C LEU A 23 -0.09 -3.93 2.52
N ILE A 24 -0.71 -3.52 1.41
CA ILE A 24 -0.73 -4.32 0.17
C ILE A 24 0.70 -4.51 -0.36
N GLN A 25 1.53 -3.46 -0.32
CA GLN A 25 2.93 -3.58 -0.71
C GLN A 25 3.70 -4.54 0.20
N ALA A 26 3.50 -4.46 1.52
CA ALA A 26 4.09 -5.38 2.49
C ALA A 26 3.67 -6.84 2.23
N GLN A 27 2.37 -7.08 2.00
CA GLN A 27 1.85 -8.41 1.67
C GLN A 27 2.49 -8.95 0.38
N ARG A 28 2.49 -8.15 -0.69
CA ARG A 28 3.12 -8.54 -1.98
C ARG A 28 4.58 -8.89 -1.81
N ASP A 29 5.32 -8.11 -1.03
CA ASP A 29 6.72 -8.39 -0.77
C ASP A 29 6.90 -9.67 0.07
N TYR A 30 6.04 -9.87 1.08
CA TYR A 30 6.04 -11.06 1.93
C TYR A 30 5.82 -12.35 1.15
N PHE A 31 4.75 -12.44 0.37
CA PHE A 31 4.37 -13.72 -0.26
C PHE A 31 5.05 -13.98 -1.60
N GLY A 32 5.63 -12.96 -2.24
CA GLY A 32 6.12 -13.11 -3.62
C GLY A 32 7.33 -12.26 -3.98
N ALA A 33 8.05 -11.71 -3.01
CA ALA A 33 9.28 -10.93 -3.22
C ALA A 33 9.11 -9.79 -4.25
N HIS A 34 7.92 -9.18 -4.27
CA HIS A 34 7.55 -8.17 -5.27
C HIS A 34 8.21 -6.80 -5.05
N THR A 35 8.97 -6.62 -3.97
CA THR A 35 9.62 -5.36 -3.57
C THR A 35 8.64 -4.22 -3.30
N TYR A 36 9.14 -3.13 -2.69
CA TYR A 36 8.41 -1.90 -2.45
C TYR A 36 9.33 -0.67 -2.40
N LYS A 37 8.74 0.53 -2.40
CA LYS A 37 9.44 1.81 -2.20
C LYS A 37 9.20 2.33 -0.78
N ARG A 38 10.16 3.09 -0.26
CA ARG A 38 10.06 3.72 1.06
C ARG A 38 9.78 5.22 0.96
N THR A 39 9.29 5.81 2.05
CA THR A 39 9.01 7.25 2.15
C THR A 39 10.18 8.06 2.67
N ASP A 40 11.16 7.43 3.33
CA ASP A 40 12.32 8.07 3.95
C ASP A 40 13.57 8.09 3.04
N ARG A 41 13.61 7.26 2.00
CA ARG A 41 14.77 7.12 1.12
C ARG A 41 14.37 6.60 -0.27
N GLU A 42 15.12 7.02 -1.27
CA GLU A 42 14.97 6.51 -2.64
C GLU A 42 15.52 5.10 -2.78
N GLY A 43 14.92 4.31 -3.68
CA GLY A 43 15.35 2.94 -3.98
C GLY A 43 14.18 1.95 -4.10
N VAL A 44 14.56 0.69 -4.30
CA VAL A 44 13.65 -0.48 -4.35
C VAL A 44 14.12 -1.45 -3.28
N PHE A 45 13.20 -1.90 -2.42
CA PHE A 45 13.52 -2.66 -1.22
C PHE A 45 12.77 -3.98 -1.22
N HIS A 46 13.45 -5.04 -0.83
CA HIS A 46 12.86 -6.32 -0.43
C HIS A 46 13.15 -6.52 1.06
N THR A 47 12.19 -7.03 1.81
CA THR A 47 12.37 -7.42 3.21
C THR A 47 12.36 -8.94 3.31
N GLU A 48 13.33 -9.53 4.01
CA GLU A 48 13.22 -10.92 4.42
C GLU A 48 12.30 -11.02 5.64
N TRP A 49 11.08 -11.53 5.41
CA TRP A 49 10.03 -11.55 6.42
C TRP A 49 10.04 -12.78 7.33
N LEU A 50 10.67 -13.86 6.88
CA LEU A 50 10.75 -15.15 7.57
C LEU A 50 12.11 -15.41 8.21
N ALA A 51 13.05 -14.47 8.08
CA ALA A 51 14.33 -14.56 8.76
C ALA A 51 14.10 -14.31 10.27
N GLU A 52 14.57 -15.26 11.09
CA GLU A 52 14.60 -15.16 12.55
C GLU A 52 15.68 -14.16 13.03
#